data_AF-A0A381S271-F1
#
_entry.id   AF-A0A381S271-F1
#
_cell.length_a   1.000
_cell.length_b   1.000
_cell.length_c   1.000
_cell.angle_alpha   90.00
_cell.angle_beta   90.00
_cell.angle_gamma   90.00
#
_symmetry.space_group_name_H-M   'P 1'
#
loop_
_entity.id
_entity.type
_entity.pdbx_description
1 polymer ?
#
loop_
_entity_poly.entity_id
_entity_poly.type
_entity_poly.pdbx_seq_one_letter_code
_entity_poly.pdbx_strand_id
1 'polypeptide(L)'
;MERHLLVLLVIIISLGLAGDASAQAGLADGAEVYAANCAMCHDGTRPRMPTRDALRERSAQQIQTTLVSGAMRQFGASLTATERRAVAEFLAGESAGTLDSAVTALPDSAYCTSEPAAGIDLSAPSWNGWGVDLQNRRFQPTPGLTADEVPRLRLRWAFAFPNVTDAGSQATIVAGRALLGTRSGLVYSLDAATGCVQWVHEAPAAVRSAIS
;
A
#
# COMPACT_ATOMS: atom_id res chain seq x y z
N MET A 1 36.02 0.60 83.19
CA MET A 1 36.83 1.49 82.33
C MET A 1 37.23 0.65 81.12
N GLU A 2 36.80 0.86 79.88
CA GLU A 2 35.99 1.88 79.21
C GLU A 2 35.29 1.18 78.02
N ARG A 3 34.11 1.68 77.66
CA ARG A 3 33.16 1.12 76.68
C ARG A 3 33.68 1.28 75.25
N HIS A 4 33.91 0.17 74.54
CA HIS A 4 33.99 0.12 73.08
C HIS A 4 32.71 -0.48 72.50
N LEU A 5 31.85 0.32 71.89
CA LEU A 5 30.78 -0.11 70.96
C LEU A 5 30.29 1.14 70.21
N LEU A 6 30.74 1.33 68.96
CA LEU A 6 30.07 0.90 67.72
C LEU A 6 28.82 1.73 67.39
N VAL A 7 28.98 2.80 66.60
CA VAL A 7 27.93 3.28 65.68
C VAL A 7 28.62 3.76 64.39
N LEU A 8 28.82 2.83 63.46
CA LEU A 8 29.18 3.09 62.07
C LEU A 8 27.87 3.33 61.31
N LEU A 9 27.57 4.58 60.97
CA LEU A 9 26.43 4.93 60.13
C LEU A 9 26.82 4.71 58.66
N VAL A 10 26.62 3.50 58.15
CA VAL A 10 26.80 3.19 56.73
C VAL A 10 25.53 3.59 56.00
N ILE A 11 25.57 4.71 55.29
CA ILE A 11 24.52 5.11 54.34
C ILE A 11 24.71 4.26 53.07
N ILE A 12 23.87 3.24 52.91
CA ILE A 12 23.77 2.46 51.68
C ILE A 12 22.92 3.27 50.70
N ILE A 13 23.57 4.01 49.78
CA ILE A 13 22.91 4.56 48.59
C ILE A 13 22.74 3.39 47.62
N SER A 14 21.53 2.82 47.60
CA SER A 14 21.11 1.84 46.61
C SER A 14 21.02 2.52 45.23
N LEU A 15 22.13 2.53 44.49
CA LEU A 15 22.14 2.87 43.08
C LEU A 15 21.49 1.70 42.32
N GLY A 16 20.17 1.76 42.19
CA GLY A 16 19.41 0.86 41.34
C GLY A 16 19.86 1.06 39.90
N LEU A 17 20.64 0.11 39.37
CA LEU A 17 20.76 -0.11 37.94
C LEU A 17 19.37 -0.51 37.45
N ALA A 18 18.60 0.48 37.01
CA ALA A 18 17.48 0.25 36.12
C ALA A 18 18.07 -0.33 34.85
N GLY A 19 18.07 -1.66 34.74
CA GLY A 19 18.25 -2.31 33.46
C GLY A 19 17.11 -1.85 32.58
N ASP A 20 17.41 -1.08 31.53
CA ASP A 20 16.52 -0.90 30.41
C ASP A 20 16.27 -2.28 29.81
N ALA A 21 15.25 -2.95 30.32
CA ALA A 21 14.57 -4.03 29.63
C ALA A 21 13.87 -3.38 28.43
N SER A 22 14.66 -3.11 27.39
CA SER A 22 14.14 -2.98 26.05
C SER A 22 13.31 -4.24 25.82
N ALA A 23 11.99 -4.07 25.82
CA ALA A 23 11.09 -5.10 25.36
C ALA A 23 11.44 -5.34 23.88
N GLN A 24 12.33 -6.31 23.61
CA GLN A 24 12.32 -7.02 22.36
C GLN A 24 10.95 -7.69 22.29
N ALA A 25 9.95 -6.98 21.76
CA ALA A 25 8.78 -7.64 21.19
C ALA A 25 9.33 -8.67 20.22
N GLY A 26 9.28 -9.94 20.60
CA GLY A 26 9.84 -11.03 19.81
C GLY A 26 9.35 -10.90 18.38
N LEU A 27 10.27 -10.91 17.41
CA LEU A 27 9.91 -10.98 16.01
C LEU A 27 9.04 -12.23 15.86
N ALA A 28 7.76 -12.04 15.50
CA ALA A 28 6.85 -13.16 15.30
C ALA A 28 7.48 -14.14 14.29
N ASP A 29 7.44 -15.44 14.58
CA ASP A 29 7.93 -16.44 13.64
C ASP A 29 6.90 -16.62 12.51
N GLY A 30 7.29 -16.28 11.28
CA GLY A 30 6.41 -16.37 10.12
C GLY A 30 5.94 -17.80 9.82
N ALA A 31 6.74 -18.81 10.16
CA ALA A 31 6.37 -20.21 10.01
C ALA A 31 5.26 -20.61 11.00
N GLU A 32 5.35 -20.13 12.24
CA GLU A 32 4.33 -20.36 13.26
C GLU A 32 3.03 -19.64 12.91
N VAL A 33 3.12 -18.37 12.49
CA VAL A 33 1.95 -17.60 12.03
C VAL A 33 1.27 -18.30 10.85
N TYR A 34 2.05 -18.82 9.90
CA TYR A 34 1.53 -19.59 8.76
C TYR A 34 0.81 -20.85 9.22
N ALA A 35 1.45 -21.66 10.09
CA ALA A 35 0.89 -22.90 10.59
C ALA A 35 -0.43 -22.68 11.34
N ALA A 36 -0.50 -21.63 12.16
CA ALA A 36 -1.67 -21.31 12.97
C ALA A 36 -2.84 -20.71 12.17
N ASN A 37 -2.56 -19.92 11.12
CA ASN A 37 -3.59 -19.07 10.50
C ASN A 37 -3.84 -19.37 9.01
N CYS A 38 -2.89 -20.00 8.32
CA CYS A 38 -2.91 -20.06 6.85
C CYS A 38 -2.92 -21.50 6.31
N ALA A 39 -2.19 -22.42 6.95
CA ALA A 39 -1.92 -23.77 6.47
C ALA A 39 -3.18 -24.58 6.15
N MET A 40 -4.22 -24.47 7.00
CA MET A 40 -5.50 -25.17 6.82
C MET A 40 -6.15 -24.93 5.43
N CYS A 41 -5.85 -23.79 4.82
CA CYS A 41 -6.39 -23.38 3.54
C CYS A 41 -5.34 -23.45 2.42
N HIS A 42 -4.10 -23.04 2.67
CA HIS A 42 -3.07 -22.88 1.64
C HIS A 42 -2.17 -24.11 1.41
N ASP A 43 -2.22 -25.13 2.28
CA ASP A 43 -1.48 -26.40 2.05
C ASP A 43 -2.23 -27.37 1.11
N GLY A 44 -3.52 -27.13 0.90
CA GLY A 44 -4.36 -27.93 0.00
C GLY A 44 -4.60 -27.26 -1.35
N THR A 45 -5.10 -28.04 -2.30
CA THR A 45 -5.63 -27.49 -3.56
C THR A 45 -7.13 -27.21 -3.38
N ARG A 46 -7.52 -25.93 -3.42
CA ARG A 46 -8.94 -25.52 -3.42
C ARG A 46 -9.22 -24.52 -4.54
N PRO A 47 -10.44 -24.52 -5.11
CA PRO A 47 -10.80 -23.57 -6.16
C PRO A 47 -10.60 -22.12 -5.70
N ARG A 48 -9.96 -21.29 -6.55
CA ARG A 48 -9.69 -19.86 -6.32
C ARG A 48 -8.79 -19.54 -5.12
N MET A 49 -8.03 -20.51 -4.62
CA MET A 49 -7.06 -20.31 -3.55
C MET A 49 -5.68 -20.77 -4.00
N PRO A 50 -4.65 -19.89 -3.97
CA PRO A 50 -3.29 -20.28 -4.30
C PRO A 50 -2.73 -21.24 -3.25
N THR A 51 -1.97 -22.24 -3.71
CA THR A 51 -1.21 -23.12 -2.82
C THR A 51 -0.03 -22.38 -2.20
N ARG A 52 0.58 -22.95 -1.15
CA ARG A 52 1.82 -22.43 -0.58
C ARG A 52 2.93 -22.26 -1.63
N ASP A 53 3.05 -23.21 -2.55
CA ASP A 53 4.04 -23.12 -3.64
C ASP A 53 3.74 -21.98 -4.61
N ALA A 54 2.47 -21.74 -4.95
CA ALA A 54 2.09 -20.60 -5.77
C ALA A 54 2.30 -19.25 -5.04
N LEU A 55 2.17 -19.23 -3.70
CA LEU A 55 2.45 -18.04 -2.89
C LEU A 55 3.93 -17.70 -2.86
N ARG A 56 4.83 -18.69 -2.95
CA ARG A 56 6.29 -18.47 -3.06
C ARG A 56 6.69 -17.71 -4.32
N GLU A 57 5.85 -17.73 -5.35
CA GLU A 57 6.06 -16.95 -6.59
C GLU A 57 5.57 -15.50 -6.49
N ARG A 58 5.23 -15.01 -5.30
CA ARG A 58 4.81 -13.63 -5.04
C ARG A 58 5.83 -12.94 -4.15
N SER A 59 5.96 -11.63 -4.29
CA SER A 59 6.84 -10.87 -3.42
C SER A 59 6.29 -10.78 -2.00
N ALA A 60 7.16 -10.67 -1.01
CA ALA A 60 6.75 -10.50 0.39
C ALA A 60 5.82 -9.27 0.55
N GLN A 61 6.11 -8.19 -0.19
CA GLN A 61 5.25 -6.99 -0.20
C GLN A 61 3.84 -7.29 -0.74
N GLN A 62 3.71 -8.04 -1.85
CA GLN A 62 2.41 -8.40 -2.42
C GLN A 62 1.57 -9.27 -1.48
N ILE A 63 2.22 -10.23 -0.81
CA ILE A 63 1.55 -11.10 0.17
C ILE A 63 1.06 -10.25 1.36
N GLN A 64 1.91 -9.37 1.89
CA GLN A 64 1.55 -8.48 2.99
C GLN A 64 0.41 -7.51 2.61
N THR A 65 0.47 -6.87 1.43
CA THR A 65 -0.63 -6.02 0.93
C THR A 65 -1.92 -6.82 0.82
N THR A 66 -1.85 -8.08 0.37
CA THR A 66 -3.04 -8.94 0.26
C THR A 66 -3.68 -9.23 1.62
N LEU A 67 -2.87 -9.32 2.69
CA LEU A 67 -3.33 -9.48 4.08
C LEU A 67 -3.88 -8.18 4.69
N VAL A 68 -3.47 -7.01 4.19
CA VAL A 68 -3.89 -5.70 4.74
C VAL A 68 -5.10 -5.13 4.00
N SER A 69 -5.12 -5.19 2.68
CA SER A 69 -6.12 -4.51 1.83
C SER A 69 -6.71 -5.38 0.73
N GLY A 70 -6.14 -6.56 0.48
CA GLY A 70 -6.57 -7.46 -0.59
C GLY A 70 -7.61 -8.50 -0.18
N ALA A 71 -7.68 -9.59 -0.96
CA ALA A 71 -8.64 -10.66 -0.79
C ALA A 71 -8.53 -11.39 0.57
N MET A 72 -7.35 -11.37 1.19
CA MET A 72 -7.11 -11.99 2.51
C MET A 72 -7.26 -11.01 3.68
N ARG A 73 -7.70 -9.77 3.45
CA ARG A 73 -7.82 -8.74 4.50
C ARG A 73 -8.61 -9.22 5.73
N GLN A 74 -9.72 -9.92 5.51
CA GLN A 74 -10.55 -10.40 6.62
C GLN A 74 -9.81 -11.37 7.56
N PHE A 75 -8.86 -12.15 7.02
CA PHE A 75 -8.03 -13.07 7.79
C PHE A 75 -6.76 -12.39 8.31
N GLY A 76 -6.19 -11.43 7.57
CA GLY A 76 -5.06 -10.63 8.03
C GLY A 76 -5.40 -9.60 9.11
N ALA A 77 -6.69 -9.25 9.26
CA ALA A 77 -7.16 -8.29 10.26
C ALA A 77 -7.00 -8.77 11.71
N SER A 78 -6.99 -10.08 11.94
CA SER A 78 -6.76 -10.66 13.28
C SER A 78 -5.28 -10.75 13.66
N LEU A 79 -4.37 -10.52 12.70
CA LEU A 79 -2.93 -10.53 12.93
C LEU A 79 -2.43 -9.14 13.32
N THR A 80 -1.36 -9.07 14.07
CA THR A 80 -0.58 -7.85 14.29
C THR A 80 0.19 -7.46 13.01
N ALA A 81 0.71 -6.24 12.96
CA ALA A 81 1.55 -5.79 11.85
C ALA A 81 2.81 -6.65 11.70
N THR A 82 3.45 -7.00 12.82
CA THR A 82 4.64 -7.86 12.86
C THR A 82 4.33 -9.27 12.37
N GLU A 83 3.20 -9.87 12.77
CA GLU A 83 2.79 -11.20 12.29
C GLU A 83 2.46 -11.20 10.80
N ARG A 84 1.75 -10.17 10.29
CA ARG A 84 1.50 -10.03 8.84
C ARG A 84 2.78 -9.93 8.03
N ARG A 85 3.77 -9.22 8.55
CA ARG A 85 5.09 -9.10 7.92
C ARG A 85 5.83 -10.42 7.96
N ALA A 86 5.91 -11.05 9.13
CA ALA A 86 6.63 -12.30 9.33
C ALA A 86 6.10 -13.42 8.41
N VAL A 87 4.78 -13.60 8.32
CA VAL A 87 4.20 -14.63 7.46
C VAL A 87 4.42 -14.34 5.97
N ALA A 88 4.44 -13.06 5.58
CA ALA A 88 4.70 -12.66 4.20
C ALA A 88 6.15 -12.92 3.78
N GLU A 89 7.12 -12.58 4.64
CA GLU A 89 8.55 -12.86 4.41
C GLU A 89 8.83 -14.36 4.42
N PHE A 90 8.20 -15.11 5.33
CA PHE A 90 8.31 -16.57 5.36
C PHE A 90 7.80 -17.24 4.08
N LEU A 91 6.67 -16.75 3.53
CA LEU A 91 6.08 -17.31 2.33
C LEU A 91 6.90 -16.97 1.07
N ALA A 92 7.40 -15.75 0.95
CA ALA A 92 8.14 -15.31 -0.23
C ALA A 92 9.63 -15.69 -0.20
N GLY A 93 10.20 -15.94 0.99
CA GLY A 93 11.64 -16.20 1.14
C GLY A 93 12.54 -14.97 0.94
N GLU A 94 11.95 -13.78 0.91
CA GLU A 94 12.62 -12.48 0.77
C GLU A 94 12.07 -11.47 1.78
N SER A 95 12.77 -10.36 1.99
CA SER A 95 12.26 -9.32 2.89
C SER A 95 11.09 -8.57 2.26
N ALA A 96 10.12 -8.18 3.09
CA ALA A 96 9.01 -7.29 2.72
C ALA A 96 9.45 -5.83 2.47
N GLY A 97 10.75 -5.54 2.60
CA GLY A 97 11.30 -4.19 2.42
C GLY A 97 10.96 -3.23 3.57
N THR A 98 11.39 -1.98 3.46
CA THR A 98 11.01 -0.93 4.42
C THR A 98 9.52 -0.64 4.26
N LEU A 99 8.75 -0.83 5.33
CA LEU A 99 7.32 -0.53 5.37
C LEU A 99 7.02 0.97 5.42
N ASP A 100 8.05 1.81 5.32
CA ASP A 100 7.93 3.27 5.27
C ASP A 100 7.35 3.77 3.94
N SER A 101 7.25 2.90 2.92
CA SER A 101 6.37 3.20 1.80
C SER A 101 5.90 1.96 1.04
N ALA A 102 4.59 1.88 0.75
CA ALA A 102 4.02 0.95 -0.22
C ALA A 102 4.52 1.21 -1.67
N VAL A 103 5.29 2.28 -1.88
CA VAL A 103 5.87 2.63 -3.17
C VAL A 103 7.05 1.71 -3.47
N THR A 104 6.84 0.71 -4.33
CA THR A 104 7.95 0.30 -5.20
C THR A 104 8.43 1.54 -5.92
N ALA A 105 9.66 1.97 -5.66
CA ALA A 105 10.24 3.13 -6.32
C ALA A 105 10.08 2.96 -7.83
N LEU A 106 9.27 3.83 -8.43
CA LEU A 106 9.17 3.89 -9.89
C LEU A 106 10.52 4.39 -10.42
N PRO A 107 10.97 3.92 -11.59
CA PRO A 107 12.17 4.47 -12.20
C PRO A 107 11.95 5.96 -12.47
N ASP A 108 13.02 6.77 -12.39
CA ASP A 108 12.95 8.22 -12.67
C ASP A 108 12.35 8.51 -14.05
N SER A 109 12.54 7.59 -15.02
CA SER A 109 11.94 7.67 -16.35
C SER A 109 10.41 7.60 -16.39
N ALA A 110 9.76 7.17 -15.31
CA ALA A 110 8.30 7.17 -15.20
C ALA A 110 7.74 8.56 -14.86
N TYR A 111 8.56 9.44 -14.26
CA TYR A 111 8.14 10.77 -13.83
C TYR A 111 8.21 11.77 -14.97
N CYS A 112 7.34 12.78 -14.91
CA CYS A 112 7.37 13.89 -15.86
C CYS A 112 8.65 14.71 -15.66
N THR A 113 9.32 15.04 -16.76
CA THR A 113 10.52 15.91 -16.74
C THR A 113 10.16 17.40 -16.66
N SER A 114 8.92 17.75 -17.01
CA SER A 114 8.40 19.10 -16.93
C SER A 114 7.54 19.27 -15.69
N GLU A 115 7.67 20.42 -15.04
CA GLU A 115 6.76 20.83 -13.97
C GLU A 115 5.30 20.82 -14.44
N PRO A 116 4.34 20.40 -13.59
CA PRO A 116 2.93 20.47 -13.93
C PRO A 116 2.52 21.90 -14.30
N ALA A 117 1.62 22.04 -15.28
CA ALA A 117 1.11 23.35 -15.67
C ALA A 117 0.61 24.14 -14.45
N ALA A 118 1.02 25.41 -14.37
CA ALA A 118 0.61 26.30 -13.29
C ALA A 118 -0.88 26.65 -13.45
N GLY A 119 -1.68 26.34 -12.43
CA GLY A 119 -3.12 26.59 -12.39
C GLY A 119 -3.96 25.35 -12.67
N ILE A 120 -5.06 25.22 -11.92
CA ILE A 120 -6.06 24.18 -12.09
C ILE A 120 -7.30 24.84 -12.69
N ASP A 121 -7.54 24.61 -13.97
CA ASP A 121 -8.78 25.03 -14.63
C ASP A 121 -9.84 23.94 -14.47
N LEU A 122 -10.81 24.19 -13.58
CA LEU A 122 -11.96 23.32 -13.34
C LEU A 122 -13.14 23.64 -14.26
N SER A 123 -13.05 24.69 -15.09
CA SER A 123 -14.12 25.07 -16.02
C SER A 123 -14.06 24.30 -17.34
N ALA A 124 -12.91 23.71 -17.67
CA ALA A 124 -12.75 22.82 -18.81
C ALA A 124 -13.56 21.51 -18.64
N PRO A 125 -13.98 20.86 -19.76
CA PRO A 125 -14.62 19.55 -19.69
C PRO A 125 -13.77 18.56 -18.91
N SER A 126 -14.37 17.95 -17.88
CA SER A 126 -13.68 17.06 -16.94
C SER A 126 -14.58 15.91 -16.52
N TRP A 127 -13.95 14.89 -15.95
CA TRP A 127 -14.58 13.78 -15.26
C TRP A 127 -14.10 13.80 -13.80
N ASN A 128 -14.67 14.70 -13.01
CA ASN A 128 -14.23 14.96 -11.64
C ASN A 128 -14.88 14.02 -10.60
N GLY A 129 -14.72 12.70 -10.76
CA GLY A 129 -15.13 11.72 -9.76
C GLY A 129 -15.95 10.55 -10.30
N TRP A 130 -16.92 10.09 -9.50
CA TRP A 130 -17.72 8.90 -9.80
C TRP A 130 -18.59 9.09 -11.06
N GLY A 131 -19.28 10.22 -11.16
CA GLY A 131 -20.02 10.65 -12.35
C GLY A 131 -19.47 11.97 -12.88
N VAL A 132 -19.92 12.37 -14.08
CA VAL A 132 -19.58 13.67 -14.67
C VAL A 132 -20.31 14.84 -14.00
N ASP A 133 -21.37 14.55 -13.25
CA ASP A 133 -22.20 15.53 -12.56
C ASP A 133 -22.95 14.94 -11.35
N LEU A 134 -23.73 15.79 -10.68
CA LEU A 134 -24.54 15.44 -9.52
C LEU A 134 -25.69 14.46 -9.84
N GLN A 135 -26.07 14.31 -11.10
CA GLN A 135 -27.04 13.31 -11.54
C GLN A 135 -26.39 11.95 -11.82
N ASN A 136 -25.07 11.84 -11.59
CA ASN A 136 -24.27 10.64 -11.80
C ASN A 136 -24.36 10.11 -13.24
N ARG A 137 -24.47 11.01 -14.23
CA ARG A 137 -24.46 10.62 -15.64
C ARG A 137 -23.12 9.94 -15.98
N ARG A 138 -23.19 8.88 -16.77
CA ARG A 138 -22.05 8.01 -17.13
C ARG A 138 -21.63 8.14 -18.60
N PHE A 139 -21.87 9.30 -19.18
CA PHE A 139 -21.43 9.66 -20.53
C PHE A 139 -20.88 11.09 -20.54
N GLN A 140 -19.99 11.39 -21.49
CA GLN A 140 -19.54 12.76 -21.72
C GLN A 140 -20.59 13.47 -22.62
N PRO A 141 -21.36 14.48 -22.15
CA PRO A 141 -22.26 15.28 -23.00
C PRO A 141 -21.59 16.00 -24.19
N THR A 142 -20.30 16.34 -24.11
CA THR A 142 -19.49 17.02 -25.14
C THR A 142 -18.21 16.24 -25.44
N PRO A 143 -18.30 15.01 -25.97
CA PRO A 143 -17.20 14.04 -26.00
C PRO A 143 -16.00 14.45 -26.88
N GLY A 144 -16.13 15.48 -27.70
CA GLY A 144 -15.06 15.97 -28.57
C GLY A 144 -14.67 15.00 -29.68
N LEU A 145 -15.48 13.97 -29.93
CA LEU A 145 -15.29 12.96 -30.97
C LEU A 145 -16.64 12.50 -31.53
N THR A 146 -16.65 12.10 -32.81
CA THR A 146 -17.84 11.51 -33.47
C THR A 146 -17.76 9.98 -33.53
N ALA A 147 -18.89 9.32 -33.77
CA ALA A 147 -18.97 7.86 -33.85
C ALA A 147 -18.03 7.27 -34.93
N ASP A 148 -17.88 7.96 -36.05
CA ASP A 148 -17.01 7.52 -37.17
C ASP A 148 -15.51 7.64 -36.86
N GLU A 149 -15.15 8.33 -35.77
CA GLU A 149 -13.75 8.43 -35.32
C GLU A 149 -13.36 7.31 -34.37
N VAL A 150 -14.35 6.67 -33.70
CA VAL A 150 -14.11 5.61 -32.73
C VAL A 150 -13.29 4.45 -33.31
N PRO A 151 -13.57 3.95 -34.54
CA PRO A 151 -12.77 2.87 -35.13
C PRO A 151 -11.32 3.29 -35.48
N ARG A 152 -11.03 4.59 -35.51
CA ARG A 152 -9.71 5.14 -35.86
C ARG A 152 -8.84 5.42 -34.63
N LEU A 153 -9.39 5.27 -33.42
CA LEU A 153 -8.66 5.51 -32.18
C LEU A 153 -7.50 4.52 -32.03
N ARG A 154 -6.41 5.01 -31.43
CA ARG A 154 -5.22 4.22 -31.11
C ARG A 154 -4.85 4.43 -29.65
N LEU A 155 -4.24 3.42 -29.04
CA LEU A 155 -3.68 3.54 -27.70
C LEU A 155 -2.65 4.67 -27.67
N ARG A 156 -2.86 5.66 -26.80
CA ARG A 156 -1.94 6.80 -26.64
C ARG A 156 -0.81 6.50 -25.67
N TRP A 157 -1.15 5.89 -24.54
CA TRP A 157 -0.21 5.45 -23.51
C TRP A 157 -0.87 4.39 -22.63
N ALA A 158 -0.05 3.62 -21.93
CA ALA A 158 -0.48 2.67 -20.91
C ALA A 158 0.43 2.81 -19.68
N PHE A 159 -0.14 2.67 -18.50
CA PHE A 159 0.58 2.76 -17.23
C PHE A 159 0.31 1.49 -16.41
N ALA A 160 1.37 0.85 -15.94
CA ALA A 160 1.29 -0.34 -15.09
C ALA A 160 1.50 0.05 -13.63
N PHE A 161 0.53 -0.28 -12.78
CA PHE A 161 0.64 -0.05 -11.34
C PHE A 161 1.46 -1.17 -10.69
N PRO A 162 2.55 -0.86 -9.99
CA PRO A 162 3.35 -1.86 -9.30
C PRO A 162 2.52 -2.64 -8.27
N ASN A 163 2.76 -3.95 -8.18
CA ASN A 163 2.25 -4.82 -7.11
C ASN A 163 0.72 -4.85 -6.93
N VAL A 164 -0.04 -4.51 -7.98
CA VAL A 164 -1.49 -4.70 -8.01
C VAL A 164 -1.92 -5.40 -9.30
N THR A 165 -2.99 -6.19 -9.21
CA THR A 165 -3.57 -6.92 -10.36
C THR A 165 -4.60 -6.10 -11.13
N ASP A 166 -4.99 -4.93 -10.61
CA ASP A 166 -5.96 -4.03 -11.20
C ASP A 166 -5.85 -2.64 -10.55
N ALA A 167 -6.23 -1.61 -11.32
CA ALA A 167 -6.46 -0.28 -10.80
C ALA A 167 -7.70 -0.32 -9.92
N GLY A 168 -7.52 -0.11 -8.62
CA GLY A 168 -8.57 -0.28 -7.62
C GLY A 168 -9.69 0.75 -7.73
N SER A 169 -9.49 1.83 -8.49
CA SER A 169 -10.43 2.94 -8.64
C SER A 169 -10.73 3.29 -10.10
N GLN A 170 -11.89 3.93 -10.30
CA GLN A 170 -12.16 4.68 -11.52
C GLN A 170 -11.20 5.87 -11.63
N ALA A 171 -10.81 6.23 -12.85
CA ALA A 171 -9.97 7.39 -13.11
C ALA A 171 -10.77 8.69 -12.99
N THR A 172 -10.22 9.67 -12.27
CA THR A 172 -10.70 11.05 -12.27
C THR A 172 -9.86 11.84 -13.26
N ILE A 173 -10.49 12.43 -14.27
CA ILE A 173 -9.80 13.20 -15.32
C ILE A 173 -10.15 14.68 -15.14
N VAL A 174 -9.24 15.48 -14.63
CA VAL A 174 -9.51 16.90 -14.33
C VAL A 174 -8.24 17.73 -14.49
N ALA A 175 -8.37 18.94 -15.04
CA ALA A 175 -7.27 19.89 -15.22
C ALA A 175 -5.98 19.28 -15.83
N GLY A 176 -6.13 18.46 -16.88
CA GLY A 176 -5.01 17.81 -17.56
C GLY A 176 -4.38 16.64 -16.79
N ARG A 177 -5.01 16.17 -15.71
CA ARG A 177 -4.51 15.09 -14.87
C ARG A 177 -5.41 13.87 -14.94
N ALA A 178 -4.80 12.69 -14.83
CA ALA A 178 -5.50 11.46 -14.50
C ALA A 178 -5.13 11.04 -13.08
N LEU A 179 -6.10 11.03 -12.17
CA LEU A 179 -5.93 10.62 -10.78
C LEU A 179 -6.47 9.20 -10.60
N LEU A 180 -5.63 8.31 -10.10
CA LEU A 180 -5.98 6.90 -9.89
C LEU A 180 -5.49 6.42 -8.53
N GLY A 181 -6.37 5.73 -7.81
CA GLY A 181 -6.08 5.00 -6.59
C GLY A 181 -5.85 3.51 -6.85
N THR A 182 -5.03 2.90 -6.00
CA THR A 182 -4.69 1.49 -6.08
C THR A 182 -5.09 0.74 -4.81
N ARG A 183 -5.18 -0.59 -4.92
CA ARG A 183 -5.45 -1.46 -3.77
C ARG A 183 -4.31 -1.50 -2.76
N SER A 184 -3.10 -1.10 -3.14
CA SER A 184 -1.95 -0.94 -2.24
C SER A 184 -1.99 0.37 -1.46
N GLY A 185 -2.96 1.26 -1.70
CA GLY A 185 -3.07 2.55 -1.00
C GLY A 185 -2.29 3.67 -1.67
N LEU A 186 -1.74 3.46 -2.86
CA LEU A 186 -1.10 4.53 -3.63
C LEU A 186 -2.13 5.29 -4.47
N VAL A 187 -1.99 6.61 -4.48
CA VAL A 187 -2.70 7.54 -5.35
C VAL A 187 -1.69 8.16 -6.32
N TYR A 188 -1.95 7.98 -7.62
CA TYR A 188 -1.14 8.52 -8.69
C TYR A 188 -1.82 9.73 -9.29
N SER A 189 -1.02 10.77 -9.57
CA SER A 189 -1.38 11.79 -10.55
C SER A 189 -0.50 11.62 -11.77
N LEU A 190 -1.14 11.31 -12.88
CA LEU A 190 -0.51 11.21 -14.18
C LEU A 190 -0.86 12.44 -15.02
N ASP A 191 0.05 12.88 -15.86
CA ASP A 191 -0.30 13.79 -16.95
C ASP A 191 -1.23 13.07 -17.94
N ALA A 192 -2.42 13.62 -18.21
CA ALA A 192 -3.43 12.95 -19.01
C ALA A 192 -3.01 12.79 -20.49
N ALA A 193 -2.12 13.63 -20.99
CA ALA A 193 -1.67 13.60 -22.38
C ALA A 193 -0.57 12.56 -22.62
N THR A 194 0.29 12.32 -21.64
CA THR A 194 1.51 11.51 -21.80
C THR A 194 1.53 10.25 -20.93
N GLY A 195 0.81 10.24 -19.81
CA GLY A 195 0.83 9.15 -18.84
C GLY A 195 2.03 9.17 -17.88
N CYS A 196 2.90 10.18 -17.94
CA CYS A 196 4.00 10.32 -16.98
C CYS A 196 3.49 10.69 -15.59
N VAL A 197 4.21 10.27 -14.56
CA VAL A 197 3.87 10.52 -13.15
C VAL A 197 4.25 11.94 -12.78
N GLN A 198 3.27 12.73 -12.33
CA GLN A 198 3.48 14.05 -11.75
C GLN A 198 3.79 13.95 -10.27
N TRP A 199 3.06 13.08 -9.55
CA TRP A 199 3.32 12.77 -8.15
C TRP A 199 2.65 11.45 -7.75
N VAL A 200 3.11 10.90 -6.61
CA VAL A 200 2.49 9.74 -5.95
C VAL A 200 2.26 10.11 -4.49
N HIS A 201 1.08 9.79 -3.97
CA HIS A 201 0.72 9.94 -2.56
C HIS A 201 0.35 8.60 -1.96
N GLU A 202 0.79 8.35 -0.74
CA GLU A 202 0.47 7.15 0.02
C GLU A 202 -0.67 7.42 0.99
N ALA A 203 -1.81 6.78 0.75
CA ALA A 203 -2.95 6.80 1.64
C ALA A 203 -2.84 5.66 2.69
N PRO A 204 -3.42 5.82 3.89
CA PRO A 204 -3.35 4.80 4.95
C PRO A 204 -4.01 3.46 4.63
N ALA A 205 -4.77 3.38 3.53
CA ALA A 205 -5.52 2.19 3.13
C ALA A 205 -5.79 2.19 1.62
N ALA A 206 -6.30 1.06 1.13
CA ALA A 206 -6.72 0.86 -0.25
C ALA A 206 -7.65 1.99 -0.76
N VAL A 207 -7.34 2.57 -1.91
CA VAL A 207 -8.21 3.56 -2.57
C VAL A 207 -9.02 2.85 -3.65
N ARG A 208 -10.33 2.73 -3.41
CA ARG A 208 -11.24 1.89 -4.22
C ARG A 208 -12.34 2.66 -4.97
N SER A 209 -12.38 3.97 -4.81
CA SER A 209 -13.36 4.86 -5.43
C SER A 209 -12.66 5.96 -6.21
N ALA A 210 -13.41 6.63 -7.09
CA ALA A 210 -12.93 7.84 -7.73
C ALA A 210 -12.52 8.89 -6.69
N ILE A 211 -11.53 9.70 -7.04
CA ILE A 211 -11.01 10.81 -6.22
C ILE A 211 -11.73 12.09 -6.67
N SER A 212 -12.19 12.92 -5.75
CA SER A 212 -12.96 14.14 -6.05
C SER A 212 -12.67 15.24 -5.06
#